data_AF-A0A0A9WWX1-F1
#
_entry.id   AF-A0A0A9WWX1-F1
#
_cell.length_a   1.000
_cell.length_b   1.000
_cell.length_c   1.000
_cell.angle_alpha   90.00
_cell.angle_beta   90.00
_cell.angle_gamma   90.00
#
_symmetry.space_group_name_H-M   'P 1'
#
loop_
_entity.id
_entity.type
_entity.pdbx_description
1 polymer ?
#
loop_
_entity_poly.entity_id
_entity_poly.type
_entity_poly.pdbx_seq_one_letter_code
_entity_poly.pdbx_strand_id
1 'polypeptide(L)'
;MVEAGYHANPYHNLIHAADVAHTTHYILSQGGLAERCGLSEVQVFAALFAAAIHDFDHPGINNNFLVKTNSHLATLYNDHSVLENLHVSSVFELMKNPVFDILASFS
;
A
#
# COMPACT_ATOMS: atom_id res chain seq x y z
N MET A 1 4.13 9.09 9.88
CA MET A 1 2.90 9.06 9.04
C MET A 1 3.22 8.32 7.76
N VAL A 2 2.25 7.63 7.14
CA VAL A 2 2.45 6.82 5.91
C VAL A 2 3.04 7.66 4.76
N GLU A 3 2.62 8.91 4.63
CA GLU A 3 3.15 9.85 3.62
C GLU A 3 4.69 9.97 3.64
N ALA A 4 5.31 9.90 4.81
CA ALA A 4 6.76 10.05 4.96
C ALA A 4 7.56 8.89 4.34
N GLY A 5 6.93 7.75 4.05
CA GLY A 5 7.55 6.63 3.33
C GLY A 5 7.39 6.69 1.82
N TYR A 6 6.71 7.71 1.27
CA TYR A 6 6.65 7.91 -0.18
C TYR A 6 7.78 8.82 -0.64
N HIS A 7 8.70 8.26 -1.43
CA HIS A 7 9.85 9.00 -1.96
C HIS A 7 9.45 9.99 -3.06
N ALA A 8 10.34 10.96 -3.33
CA ALA A 8 10.22 11.91 -4.44
C ALA A 8 10.52 11.26 -5.81
N ASN A 9 9.91 10.10 -6.08
CA ASN A 9 9.95 9.45 -7.38
C ASN A 9 9.13 10.26 -8.39
N PRO A 10 9.45 10.21 -9.69
CA PRO A 10 8.65 10.87 -10.71
C PRO A 10 7.18 10.39 -10.77
N TYR A 11 6.89 9.16 -10.34
CA TYR A 11 5.54 8.57 -10.39
C TYR A 11 5.08 7.95 -9.07
N HIS A 12 5.71 6.85 -8.59
CA HIS A 12 5.34 6.19 -7.33
C HIS A 12 5.72 7.03 -6.10
N ASN A 13 4.98 8.10 -5.88
CA ASN A 13 5.16 9.11 -4.84
C ASN A 13 3.82 9.36 -4.11
N LEU A 14 3.80 10.33 -3.19
CA LEU A 14 2.61 10.59 -2.36
C LEU A 14 1.37 10.98 -3.19
N ILE A 15 1.56 11.64 -4.34
CA ILE A 15 0.46 12.09 -5.20
C ILE A 15 -0.21 10.88 -5.83
N HIS A 16 0.58 9.91 -6.30
CA HIS A 16 0.06 8.63 -6.80
C HIS A 16 -0.71 7.87 -5.72
N ALA A 17 -0.17 7.79 -4.50
CA ALA A 17 -0.87 7.16 -3.38
C ALA A 17 -2.22 7.83 -3.07
N ALA A 18 -2.25 9.17 -3.06
CA ALA A 18 -3.47 9.94 -2.84
C ALA A 18 -4.48 9.75 -3.98
N ASP A 19 -4.04 9.73 -5.23
CA ASP A 19 -4.89 9.50 -6.41
C ASP A 19 -5.54 8.12 -6.38
N VAL A 20 -4.76 7.07 -6.08
CA VAL A 20 -5.28 5.70 -5.97
C VAL A 20 -6.25 5.56 -4.80
N ALA A 21 -5.95 6.14 -3.63
CA ALA A 21 -6.86 6.13 -2.48
C ALA A 21 -8.18 6.87 -2.79
N HIS A 22 -8.10 8.05 -3.42
CA HIS A 22 -9.28 8.83 -3.80
C HIS A 22 -10.12 8.13 -4.87
N THR A 23 -9.48 7.56 -5.89
CA THR A 23 -10.16 6.79 -6.94
C THR A 23 -10.83 5.54 -6.37
N THR A 24 -10.16 4.83 -5.45
CA THR A 24 -10.73 3.68 -4.72
C THR A 24 -11.97 4.10 -3.94
N HIS A 25 -11.90 5.21 -3.21
CA HIS A 25 -13.07 5.77 -2.51
C HIS A 25 -14.22 6.10 -3.46
N TYR A 26 -13.93 6.74 -4.60
CA TYR A 26 -14.95 7.07 -5.59
C TYR A 26 -15.63 5.81 -6.15
N ILE A 27 -14.86 4.79 -6.53
CA ILE A 27 -15.41 3.52 -7.06
C ILE A 27 -16.29 2.83 -6.02
N LEU A 28 -15.85 2.77 -4.76
CA LEU A 28 -16.60 2.16 -3.67
C LEU A 28 -17.90 2.91 -3.37
N SER A 29 -17.84 4.24 -3.31
CA SER A 29 -18.96 5.10 -2.94
C SER A 29 -19.82 5.51 -4.14
N GLN A 30 -19.35 6.46 -4.95
CA GLN A 30 -20.10 7.03 -6.07
C GLN A 30 -20.28 6.05 -7.23
N GLY A 31 -19.30 5.16 -7.45
CA GLY A 31 -19.42 4.04 -8.39
C GLY A 31 -20.39 2.95 -7.91
N GLY A 32 -20.79 2.99 -6.64
CA GLY A 32 -21.74 2.07 -6.03
C GLY A 32 -21.21 0.65 -5.84
N LEU A 33 -19.89 0.41 -5.94
CA LEU A 33 -19.33 -0.94 -5.82
C LEU A 33 -19.58 -1.52 -4.42
N ALA A 34 -19.45 -0.70 -3.36
CA ALA A 34 -19.68 -1.15 -2.00
C ALA A 34 -21.11 -1.65 -1.79
N GLU A 35 -22.10 -0.89 -2.27
CA GLU A 35 -23.52 -1.26 -2.20
C GLU A 35 -23.81 -2.50 -3.07
N ARG A 36 -23.40 -2.48 -4.34
CA ARG A 36 -23.68 -3.56 -5.30
C ARG A 36 -23.09 -4.90 -4.88
N CYS A 37 -21.94 -4.88 -4.22
CA CYS A 37 -21.27 -6.09 -3.72
C CYS A 37 -21.59 -6.41 -2.26
N GLY A 38 -22.38 -5.59 -1.57
CA GLY A 38 -22.70 -5.78 -0.15
C GLY A 38 -21.47 -5.78 0.76
N LEU A 39 -20.51 -4.88 0.49
CA LEU A 39 -19.27 -4.80 1.27
C LEU A 39 -19.55 -4.28 2.68
N SER A 40 -18.97 -4.95 3.68
CA SER A 40 -18.96 -4.46 5.06
C SER A 40 -18.05 -3.25 5.23
N GLU A 41 -18.26 -2.51 6.32
CA GLU A 41 -17.40 -1.36 6.68
C GLU A 41 -15.93 -1.75 6.81
N VAL A 42 -15.64 -2.95 7.35
CA VAL A 42 -14.27 -3.46 7.46
C VAL A 42 -13.65 -3.73 6.08
N GLN A 43 -14.43 -4.25 5.12
CA GLN A 43 -13.94 -4.47 3.75
C GLN A 43 -13.70 -3.14 3.02
N VAL A 44 -14.57 -2.14 3.20
CA VAL A 44 -14.37 -0.79 2.66
C VAL A 44 -13.13 -0.15 3.26
N PHE A 45 -12.97 -0.22 4.59
CA PHE A 45 -11.77 0.27 5.27
C PHE A 45 -10.51 -0.44 4.77
N ALA A 46 -10.52 -1.77 4.67
CA ALA A 46 -9.38 -2.54 4.18
C ALA A 46 -8.98 -2.15 2.76
N ALA A 47 -9.95 -1.90 1.87
CA ALA A 47 -9.67 -1.45 0.51
C ALA A 47 -9.03 -0.06 0.47
N LEU A 48 -9.53 0.89 1.28
CA LEU A 48 -8.95 2.23 1.38
C LEU A 48 -7.57 2.22 2.02
N PHE A 49 -7.38 1.41 3.06
CA PHE A 49 -6.10 1.22 3.72
C PHE A 49 -5.08 0.62 2.76
N ALA A 50 -5.44 -0.46 2.05
CA ALA A 50 -4.59 -1.09 1.03
C ALA A 50 -4.18 -0.08 -0.06
N ALA A 51 -5.14 0.68 -0.60
CA ALA A 51 -4.87 1.71 -1.59
C ALA A 51 -3.85 2.76 -1.11
N ALA A 52 -3.97 3.20 0.14
CA ALA A 52 -3.10 4.21 0.74
C ALA A 52 -1.66 3.72 0.98
N ILE A 53 -1.43 2.41 1.07
CA ILE A 53 -0.12 1.83 1.41
C ILE A 53 0.53 1.04 0.28
N HIS A 54 -0.18 0.84 -0.84
CA HIS A 54 0.18 -0.18 -1.84
C HIS A 54 1.54 0.00 -2.50
N ASP A 55 2.12 1.21 -2.43
CA ASP A 55 3.42 1.60 -3.01
C ASP A 55 4.34 2.24 -1.95
N PHE A 56 4.10 2.00 -0.66
CA PHE A 56 4.90 2.57 0.42
C PHE A 56 6.37 2.15 0.32
N ASP A 57 7.31 3.10 0.43
CA ASP A 57 8.77 2.86 0.33
C ASP A 57 9.23 2.42 -1.08
N HIS A 58 8.46 2.73 -2.14
CA HIS A 58 8.85 2.36 -3.51
C HIS A 58 10.18 3.04 -3.93
N PRO A 59 11.17 2.28 -4.47
CA PRO A 59 12.50 2.80 -4.81
C PRO A 59 12.62 3.43 -6.22
N GLY A 60 11.50 3.73 -6.88
CA GLY A 60 11.49 4.21 -8.28
C GLY A 60 11.91 3.21 -9.37
N ILE A 61 12.18 1.95 -9.03
CA ILE A 61 12.55 0.85 -9.96
C ILE A 61 11.60 -0.33 -9.76
N ASN A 62 11.41 -1.17 -10.78
CA ASN A 62 10.43 -2.27 -10.74
C ASN A 62 11.02 -3.63 -10.34
N ASN A 63 10.14 -4.61 -10.08
CA ASN A 63 10.51 -5.99 -9.73
C ASN A 63 11.50 -6.62 -10.72
N ASN A 64 11.30 -6.43 -12.03
CA ASN A 64 12.20 -6.98 -13.06
C ASN A 64 13.63 -6.46 -12.91
N PHE A 65 13.81 -5.17 -12.57
CA PHE A 65 15.12 -4.61 -12.30
C PHE A 65 15.73 -5.24 -11.05
N LEU A 66 14.97 -5.32 -9.95
CA LEU A 66 15.43 -5.86 -8.67
C LEU A 66 15.88 -7.33 -8.76
N VAL A 67 15.13 -8.16 -9.49
CA VAL A 67 15.45 -9.58 -9.74
C VAL A 67 16.68 -9.69 -10.63
N LYS A 68 16.72 -8.98 -11.77
CA LYS A 68 17.86 -9.06 -12.71
C LYS A 68 19.17 -8.54 -12.13
N THR A 69 19.11 -7.66 -11.13
CA THR A 69 20.30 -7.10 -10.46
C THR A 69 20.67 -7.85 -9.18
N ASN A 70 19.97 -8.95 -8.85
CA ASN A 70 20.17 -9.72 -7.60
C ASN A 70 20.15 -8.81 -6.36
N SER A 71 19.21 -7.87 -6.31
CA SER A 71 19.07 -6.97 -5.16
C SER A 71 18.82 -7.75 -3.87
N HIS A 72 19.14 -7.13 -2.72
CA HIS A 72 18.84 -7.72 -1.41
C HIS A 72 17.34 -8.03 -1.26
N LEU A 73 16.46 -7.13 -1.71
CA LEU A 73 15.01 -7.31 -1.66
C LEU A 73 14.55 -8.51 -2.50
N ALA A 74 15.13 -8.70 -3.68
CA ALA A 74 14.81 -9.85 -4.54
C ALA A 74 15.16 -11.16 -3.84
N THR A 75 16.32 -11.22 -3.18
CA THR A 75 16.69 -12.37 -2.34
C THR A 75 15.73 -12.56 -1.15
N LEU A 76 15.38 -11.48 -0.45
CA LEU A 76 14.52 -11.50 0.73
C LEU A 76 13.12 -12.06 0.41
N TYR A 77 12.54 -11.66 -0.72
CA TYR A 77 11.21 -12.07 -1.15
C TYR A 77 11.21 -13.18 -2.21
N ASN A 78 12.36 -13.84 -2.41
CA ASN A 78 12.53 -14.96 -3.35
C ASN A 78 11.98 -14.65 -4.76
N ASP A 79 12.26 -13.47 -5.28
CA ASP A 79 11.80 -12.97 -6.60
C ASP A 79 10.28 -12.88 -6.79
N HIS A 80 9.48 -13.13 -5.75
CA HIS A 80 8.02 -13.10 -5.81
C HIS A 80 7.47 -11.77 -5.31
N SER A 81 6.85 -10.99 -6.21
CA SER A 81 6.17 -9.73 -5.86
C SER A 81 6.99 -8.88 -4.90
N VAL A 82 8.26 -8.64 -5.27
CA VAL A 82 9.31 -8.14 -4.38
C VAL A 82 8.92 -6.80 -3.75
N LEU A 83 8.45 -5.87 -4.57
CA LEU A 83 8.00 -4.56 -4.13
C LEU A 83 6.68 -4.63 -3.38
N GLU A 84 5.71 -5.40 -3.86
CA GLU A 84 4.41 -5.49 -3.20
C GLU A 84 4.54 -6.10 -1.79
N ASN A 85 5.45 -7.06 -1.59
CA ASN A 85 5.80 -7.58 -0.27
C ASN A 85 6.55 -6.55 0.59
N LEU A 86 7.44 -5.75 0.00
CA LEU A 86 8.09 -4.63 0.71
C LEU A 86 7.03 -3.65 1.23
N HIS A 87 6.14 -3.16 0.36
CA HIS A 87 5.14 -2.14 0.69
C HIS A 87 4.29 -2.55 1.90
N VAL A 88 3.72 -3.76 1.85
CA VAL A 88 2.89 -4.27 2.93
C VAL A 88 3.70 -4.52 4.20
N SER A 89 4.84 -5.20 4.12
CA SER A 89 5.60 -5.56 5.33
C SER A 89 6.18 -4.33 6.04
N SER A 90 6.65 -3.32 5.31
CA SER A 90 7.15 -2.07 5.89
C SER A 90 6.08 -1.28 6.65
N VAL A 91 4.84 -1.24 6.14
CA VAL A 91 3.73 -0.59 6.86
C VAL A 91 3.34 -1.38 8.11
N PHE A 92 3.24 -2.71 8.03
CA PHE A 92 2.93 -3.50 9.21
C PHE A 92 4.05 -3.44 10.27
N GLU A 93 5.32 -3.32 9.86
CA GLU A 93 6.42 -3.07 10.78
C GLU A 93 6.27 -1.71 11.48
N LEU A 94 5.92 -0.65 10.72
CA LEU A 94 5.67 0.69 11.27
C LEU A 94 4.55 0.67 12.31
N MET A 95 3.48 -0.08 12.07
CA MET A 95 2.32 -0.19 12.96
C MET A 95 2.61 -0.95 14.27
N LYS A 96 3.75 -1.65 14.39
CA LYS A 96 4.18 -2.19 15.69
C LYS A 96 4.48 -1.10 16.71
N ASN A 97 4.74 0.12 16.25
CA ASN A 97 4.79 1.28 17.13
C ASN A 97 3.35 1.74 17.45
N PRO A 98 2.93 1.78 18.73
CA PRO A 98 1.57 2.17 19.11
C PRO A 98 1.12 3.55 18.61
N VAL A 99 2.06 4.45 18.31
CA VAL A 99 1.76 5.78 17.74
C VAL A 99 1.22 5.68 16.31
N PHE A 100 1.56 4.62 15.58
CA PHE A 100 1.15 4.39 14.20
C PHE A 100 0.13 3.25 14.05
N ASP A 101 -0.27 2.61 15.14
CA ASP A 101 -1.26 1.53 15.12
C ASP A 101 -2.68 2.08 14.99
N ILE A 102 -3.12 2.24 13.75
CA ILE A 102 -4.50 2.65 13.43
C ILE A 102 -5.51 1.51 13.66
N LEU A 103 -5.05 0.28 13.91
CA LEU A 103 -5.90 -0.89 14.14
C LEU A 103 -6.06 -1.22 15.62
N ALA A 104 -5.43 -0.47 16.52
CA ALA A 104 -5.44 -0.72 17.96
C ALA A 104 -6.86 -0.84 18.56
N SER A 105 -7.87 -0.24 17.92
CA SER A 105 -9.28 -0.27 18.33
C SER A 105 -10.11 -1.37 17.67
N PHE A 106 -9.56 -2.14 16.74
CA PHE A 106 -10.25 -3.29 16.15
C PHE A 106 -10.23 -4.46 17.15
N SER A 107 -11.42 -5.00 17.44
CA SER A 107 -11.65 -6.12 18.37
C SER A 107 -11.63 -7.48 17.67
#